data_AF-A0A242CXD9-F1
#
_entry.id   AF-A0A242CXD9-F1
#
_cell.length_a   1.000
_cell.length_b   1.000
_cell.length_c   1.000
_cell.angle_alpha   90.00
_cell.angle_beta   90.00
_cell.angle_gamma   90.00
#
_symmetry.space_group_name_H-M   'P 1'
#
loop_
_entity.id
_entity.type
_entity.pdbx_description
1 polymer ?
#
loop_
_entity_poly.entity_id
_entity_poly.type
_entity_poly.pdbx_seq_one_letter_code
_entity_poly.pdbx_strand_id
1 'polypeptide(L)'
;MNNIRKLTIIKEKADHCVTDQLIARSNELTEKQGITIQTKVFTYGEDAVHELTGDILLLSLPLLNELPYLNPLKNRFYFVSFIAPYAYAQLDEKRLLKQLQMIEQLETDEIGKFHPRNGWTYTDYFLAAAQMKKERAAG
;
A
#
# COMPACT_ATOMS: atom_id res chain seq x y z
N MET A 1 6.60 14.12 -17.33
CA MET A 1 7.16 12.81 -16.92
C MET A 1 6.74 12.59 -15.48
N ASN A 2 5.78 11.70 -15.22
CA ASN A 2 5.39 11.41 -13.84
C ASN A 2 6.55 10.65 -13.18
N ASN A 3 7.05 11.16 -12.06
CA ASN A 3 7.95 10.41 -11.19
C ASN A 3 7.19 9.16 -10.75
N ILE A 4 7.62 7.98 -11.21
CA ILE A 4 7.08 6.70 -10.76
C ILE A 4 7.45 6.57 -9.28
N ARG A 5 6.47 6.74 -8.40
CA ARG A 5 6.65 6.56 -6.96
C ARG A 5 7.03 5.09 -6.70
N LYS A 6 8.08 4.86 -5.92
CA LYS A 6 8.53 3.50 -5.60
C LYS A 6 7.55 2.84 -4.63
N LEU A 7 7.07 1.65 -5.01
CA LEU A 7 6.17 0.85 -4.19
C LEU A 7 6.98 -0.08 -3.30
N THR A 8 6.77 0.04 -2.00
CA THR A 8 7.24 -0.90 -0.99
C THR A 8 6.05 -1.69 -0.47
N ILE A 9 6.20 -3.01 -0.36
CA ILE A 9 5.20 -3.89 0.23
C ILE A 9 5.82 -4.61 1.42
N ILE A 10 5.17 -4.54 2.58
CA ILE A 10 5.49 -5.43 3.71
C ILE A 10 4.43 -6.53 3.73
N LYS A 11 4.89 -7.77 3.66
CA LYS A 11 4.03 -8.97 3.64
C LYS A 11 4.08 -9.74 4.96
N GLU A 12 3.08 -10.58 5.17
CA GLU A 12 3.01 -11.50 6.28
C GLU A 12 4.04 -12.64 6.14
N LYS A 13 4.46 -13.19 7.28
CA LYS A 13 5.35 -14.35 7.33
C LYS A 13 4.52 -15.63 7.17
N ALA A 14 4.38 -16.11 5.95
CA ALA A 14 3.68 -17.36 5.63
C ALA A 14 4.25 -18.03 4.37
N ASP A 15 4.33 -19.37 4.37
CA ASP A 15 4.87 -20.17 3.25
C ASP A 15 3.98 -20.14 1.99
N HIS A 16 2.69 -19.82 2.16
CA HIS A 16 1.72 -19.62 1.08
C HIS A 16 1.08 -18.23 1.18
N CYS A 17 1.94 -17.22 1.14
CA CYS A 17 1.56 -15.82 1.26
C CYS A 17 0.68 -15.37 0.08
N VAL A 18 -0.53 -14.91 0.39
CA VAL A 18 -1.47 -14.35 -0.60
C VAL A 18 -0.86 -13.09 -1.23
N THR A 19 -0.10 -12.33 -0.45
CA THR A 19 0.62 -11.14 -0.93
C THR A 19 1.59 -11.48 -2.06
N ASP A 20 2.39 -12.54 -1.92
CA ASP A 20 3.34 -12.95 -2.97
C ASP A 20 2.62 -13.30 -4.28
N GLN A 21 1.52 -14.07 -4.20
CA GLN A 21 0.73 -14.45 -5.38
C GLN A 21 0.10 -13.23 -6.06
N LEU A 22 -0.46 -12.31 -5.27
CA LEU A 22 -1.05 -11.08 -5.80
C LEU A 22 0.00 -10.19 -6.47
N ILE A 23 1.19 -10.06 -5.88
CA ILE A 23 2.30 -9.28 -6.45
C ILE A 23 2.79 -9.91 -7.76
N ALA A 24 2.95 -11.23 -7.80
CA ALA A 24 3.32 -11.92 -9.03
C ALA A 24 2.34 -11.63 -10.18
N ARG A 25 1.03 -11.78 -9.92
CA ARG A 25 -0.02 -11.45 -10.90
C ARG A 25 0.00 -9.98 -11.31
N SER A 26 0.22 -9.07 -10.35
CA SER A 26 0.32 -7.63 -10.63
C SER A 26 1.51 -7.30 -11.52
N ASN A 27 2.67 -7.91 -11.27
CA ASN A 27 3.87 -7.69 -12.08
C ASN A 27 3.64 -8.16 -13.52
N GLU A 28 3.05 -9.34 -13.71
CA GLU A 28 2.68 -9.84 -15.05
C GLU A 28 1.70 -8.90 -15.76
N LEU A 29 0.70 -8.38 -15.04
CA LEU A 29 -0.28 -7.44 -15.61
C LEU A 29 0.40 -6.15 -16.05
N THR A 30 1.26 -5.57 -15.20
CA THR A 30 1.96 -4.32 -15.49
C THR A 30 2.92 -4.48 -16.66
N GLU A 31 3.62 -5.61 -16.76
CA GLU A 31 4.50 -5.93 -17.89
C GLU A 31 3.70 -6.01 -19.20
N LYS A 32 2.58 -6.74 -19.20
CA LYS A 32 1.68 -6.83 -20.38
C LYS A 32 1.12 -5.48 -20.82
N GLN A 33 0.95 -4.54 -19.89
CA GLN A 33 0.42 -3.21 -20.18
C GLN A 33 1.50 -2.14 -20.40
N GLY A 34 2.79 -2.49 -20.32
CA GLY A 34 3.90 -1.54 -20.44
C GLY A 34 3.97 -0.53 -19.29
N ILE A 35 3.38 -0.84 -18.13
CA ILE A 35 3.38 0.01 -16.94
C ILE A 35 4.65 -0.31 -16.14
N THR A 36 5.46 0.70 -15.84
CA THR A 36 6.66 0.52 -15.02
C THR A 36 6.34 0.87 -13.57
N ILE A 37 6.33 -0.13 -12.68
CA ILE A 37 6.22 0.05 -11.23
C ILE A 37 7.43 -0.64 -10.57
N GLN A 38 8.23 0.12 -9.83
CA GLN A 38 9.31 -0.46 -9.03
C GLN A 38 8.75 -0.95 -7.71
N THR A 39 8.50 -2.26 -7.61
CA THR A 39 8.00 -2.93 -6.41
C THR A 39 9.14 -3.58 -5.63
N LYS A 40 9.28 -3.25 -4.34
CA LYS A 40 10.13 -3.97 -3.39
C LYS A 40 9.25 -4.65 -2.34
N VAL A 41 9.58 -5.89 -2.00
CA VAL A 41 8.80 -6.70 -1.06
C VAL A 41 9.68 -7.09 0.11
N PHE A 42 9.18 -6.90 1.34
CA PHE A 42 9.86 -7.23 2.59
C PHE A 42 8.96 -8.09 3.46
N THR A 43 9.54 -9.06 4.17
CA THR A 43 8.78 -9.89 5.11
C THR A 43 8.69 -9.19 6.46
N TYR A 44 7.50 -9.19 7.06
CA TYR A 44 7.31 -8.70 8.41
C TYR A 44 8.19 -9.44 9.43
N GLY A 45 8.76 -8.68 10.38
CA GLY A 45 9.62 -9.20 11.44
C GLY A 45 11.10 -9.33 11.07
N GLU A 46 11.51 -8.89 9.87
CA GLU A 46 12.92 -8.70 9.54
C GLU A 46 13.41 -7.35 10.11
N ASP A 47 14.61 -7.33 10.73
CA ASP A 47 15.15 -6.14 11.41
C ASP A 47 15.23 -4.90 10.52
N ALA A 48 15.40 -5.11 9.20
CA ALA A 48 15.45 -4.04 8.20
C ALA A 48 14.11 -3.32 7.97
N VAL A 49 12.97 -3.93 8.34
CA VAL A 49 11.64 -3.35 8.13
C VAL A 49 11.51 -1.99 8.82
N HIS A 50 12.15 -1.82 9.97
CA HIS A 50 12.13 -0.58 10.72
C HIS A 50 12.96 0.54 10.10
N GLU A 51 13.84 0.25 9.16
CA GLU A 51 14.70 1.24 8.51
C GLU A 51 14.16 1.69 7.15
N LEU A 52 13.03 1.11 6.72
CA LEU A 52 12.45 1.38 5.42
C LEU A 52 11.96 2.84 5.31
N THR A 53 12.22 3.41 4.13
CA THR A 53 11.77 4.74 3.70
C THR A 53 11.40 4.66 2.22
N GLY A 54 10.43 5.46 1.76
CA GLY A 54 10.07 5.46 0.34
C GLY A 54 8.85 6.31 0.02
N ASP A 55 8.29 6.13 -1.18
CA ASP A 55 7.15 6.92 -1.62
C ASP A 55 5.83 6.28 -1.17
N ILE A 56 5.60 5.03 -1.55
CA ILE A 56 4.35 4.32 -1.26
C ILE A 56 4.69 3.06 -0.47
N LEU A 57 4.06 2.89 0.70
CA LEU A 57 4.07 1.66 1.47
C LEU A 57 2.67 1.05 1.48
N LEU A 58 2.57 -0.19 0.99
CA LEU A 58 1.39 -1.02 1.17
C LEU A 58 1.69 -2.17 2.14
N LEU A 59 0.83 -2.35 3.14
CA LEU A 59 0.89 -3.44 4.09
C LEU A 59 -0.05 -4.55 3.66
N SER A 60 0.35 -5.81 3.81
CA SER A 60 -0.59 -6.91 3.61
C SER A 60 -1.67 -6.93 4.68
N LEU A 61 -2.88 -7.39 4.34
CA LEU A 61 -4.03 -7.35 5.25
C LEU A 61 -3.79 -8.03 6.61
N PRO A 62 -3.11 -9.18 6.72
CA PRO A 62 -2.91 -9.82 8.02
C PRO A 62 -2.08 -8.98 9.02
N LEU A 63 -1.26 -8.04 8.53
CA LEU A 63 -0.44 -7.15 9.36
C LEU A 63 -1.23 -6.09 10.11
N LEU A 64 -2.54 -6.08 9.93
CA LEU A 64 -3.46 -5.26 10.69
C LEU A 64 -3.44 -5.54 12.20
N ASN A 65 -3.08 -6.75 12.63
CA ASN A 65 -2.88 -7.03 14.05
C ASN A 65 -1.54 -6.48 14.58
N GLU A 66 -0.67 -6.01 13.69
CA GLU A 66 0.69 -5.57 13.97
C GLU A 66 0.85 -4.03 13.88
N LEU A 67 -0.26 -3.29 13.85
CA LEU A 67 -0.24 -1.84 13.69
C LEU A 67 0.62 -1.07 14.70
N PRO A 68 0.66 -1.42 16.00
CA PRO A 68 1.56 -0.74 16.94
C PRO A 68 3.02 -0.78 16.49
N TYR A 69 3.46 -1.88 15.89
CA TYR A 69 4.82 -2.08 15.41
C TYR A 69 5.08 -1.35 14.08
N LEU A 70 4.05 -1.20 13.24
CA LEU A 70 4.15 -0.58 11.90
C LEU A 70 3.93 0.93 11.91
N ASN A 71 3.26 1.47 12.92
CA ASN A 71 2.99 2.89 13.08
C ASN A 71 4.21 3.82 12.97
N PRO A 72 5.41 3.46 13.45
CA PRO A 72 6.62 4.27 13.25
C PRO A 72 6.98 4.50 11.76
N LEU A 73 6.53 3.64 10.84
CA LEU A 73 6.80 3.79 9.41
C LEU A 73 5.95 4.89 8.76
N LYS A 74 4.85 5.33 9.39
CA LYS A 74 3.91 6.31 8.80
C LYS A 74 4.58 7.62 8.36
N ASN A 75 5.61 8.06 9.08
CA ASN A 75 6.32 9.32 8.83
C ASN A 75 7.52 9.16 7.88
N ARG A 76 7.84 7.91 7.51
CA ARG A 76 9.00 7.56 6.67
C ARG A 76 8.64 7.32 5.22
N PHE A 77 7.34 7.30 4.96
CA PHE A 77 6.77 7.13 3.64
C PHE A 77 5.87 8.30 3.32
N TYR A 78 5.84 8.66 2.05
CA TYR A 78 4.92 9.70 1.58
C TYR A 78 3.46 9.24 1.69
N PHE A 79 3.18 7.96 1.41
CA PHE A 79 1.86 7.35 1.58
C PHE A 79 1.97 5.97 2.23
N VAL A 80 1.12 5.67 3.21
CA VAL A 80 1.03 4.35 3.84
C VAL A 80 -0.41 3.87 3.88
N SER A 81 -0.66 2.64 3.41
CA SER A 81 -1.98 2.01 3.52
C SER A 81 -1.86 0.48 3.53
N PHE A 82 -3.00 -0.21 3.57
CA PHE A 82 -3.08 -1.65 3.31
C PHE A 82 -3.35 -1.91 1.84
N ILE A 83 -2.95 -3.09 1.36
CA ILE A 83 -3.48 -3.66 0.12
C ILE A 83 -5.01 -3.67 0.20
N ALA A 84 -5.67 -3.20 -0.86
CA ALA A 84 -7.12 -3.12 -0.89
C ALA A 84 -7.77 -4.49 -0.53
N PRO A 85 -8.76 -4.53 0.38
CA PRO A 85 -9.26 -5.80 0.91
C PRO A 85 -9.73 -6.80 -0.15
N TYR A 86 -10.45 -6.31 -1.16
CA TYR A 86 -10.92 -7.13 -2.27
C TYR A 86 -9.81 -7.52 -3.25
N ALA A 87 -8.76 -6.70 -3.41
CA ALA A 87 -7.60 -7.10 -4.20
C ALA A 87 -6.91 -8.31 -3.56
N TYR A 88 -6.71 -8.24 -2.24
CA TYR A 88 -6.11 -9.31 -1.46
C TYR A 88 -6.98 -10.57 -1.42
N ALA A 89 -8.25 -10.45 -0.98
CA ALA A 89 -9.12 -11.60 -0.75
C ALA A 89 -9.48 -12.37 -2.04
N GLN A 90 -9.44 -11.72 -3.20
CA GLN A 90 -9.80 -12.31 -4.48
C GLN A 90 -8.60 -12.55 -5.41
N LEU A 91 -7.38 -12.25 -4.94
CA LEU A 91 -6.17 -12.23 -5.79
C LEU A 91 -6.38 -11.42 -7.08
N ASP A 92 -7.04 -10.26 -6.95
CA ASP A 92 -7.44 -9.38 -8.06
C ASP A 92 -6.38 -8.29 -8.26
N GLU A 93 -5.47 -8.56 -9.18
CA GLU A 93 -4.35 -7.68 -9.52
C GLU A 93 -4.81 -6.36 -10.19
N LYS A 94 -5.96 -6.36 -10.87
CA LYS A 94 -6.51 -5.14 -11.48
C LYS A 94 -6.95 -4.15 -10.41
N ARG A 95 -7.50 -4.65 -9.30
CA ARG A 95 -7.85 -3.81 -8.15
C ARG A 95 -6.63 -3.26 -7.44
N LEU A 96 -5.55 -4.04 -7.32
CA LEU A 96 -4.28 -3.53 -6.79
C LEU A 96 -3.72 -2.43 -7.69
N LEU A 97 -3.69 -2.63 -9.01
CA LEU A 97 -3.27 -1.61 -9.96
C LEU A 97 -4.12 -0.34 -9.87
N LYS A 98 -5.44 -0.48 -9.77
CA LYS A 98 -6.35 0.66 -9.57
C LYS A 98 -6.06 1.41 -8.28
N GLN A 99 -5.75 0.71 -7.19
CA GLN A 99 -5.34 1.34 -5.93
C GLN A 99 -4.05 2.16 -6.12
N LEU A 100 -3.05 1.61 -6.81
CA LEU A 100 -1.79 2.31 -7.07
C LEU A 100 -2.01 3.57 -7.92
N GLN A 101 -2.79 3.46 -8.99
CA GLN A 101 -3.16 4.61 -9.83
C GLN A 101 -3.92 5.70 -9.05
N MET A 102 -4.77 5.30 -8.10
CA MET A 102 -5.43 6.27 -7.21
C MET A 102 -4.43 7.01 -6.33
N ILE A 103 -3.45 6.31 -5.75
CA ILE A 103 -2.43 6.90 -4.88
C ILE A 103 -1.49 7.83 -5.66
N GLU A 104 -1.11 7.45 -6.88
CA GLU A 104 -0.25 8.28 -7.74
C GLU A 104 -0.90 9.60 -8.16
N GLN A 105 -2.24 9.63 -8.25
CA GLN A 105 -3.00 10.81 -8.64
C GLN A 105 -3.28 11.77 -7.48
N LEU A 106 -2.96 11.39 -6.24
CA LEU A 106 -3.11 12.29 -5.10
C LEU A 106 -2.02 13.36 -5.09
N GLU A 107 -2.46 14.61 -4.95
CA GLU A 107 -1.58 15.74 -4.69
C GLU A 107 -0.98 15.66 -3.28
N THR A 108 0.18 16.31 -3.10
CA THR A 108 1.01 16.19 -1.89
C THR A 108 0.35 16.77 -0.64
N ASP A 109 -0.39 17.86 -0.82
CA ASP A 109 -1.17 18.54 0.21
C ASP A 109 -2.44 17.77 0.59
N GLU A 110 -2.97 16.93 -0.30
CA GLU A 110 -4.14 16.09 0.01
C GLU A 110 -3.78 14.87 0.85
N ILE A 111 -2.57 14.34 0.71
CA ILE A 111 -2.18 13.12 1.45
C ILE A 111 -2.14 13.34 2.96
N GLY A 112 -1.72 14.55 3.37
CA GLY A 112 -1.71 14.93 4.79
C GLY A 112 -3.09 14.80 5.45
N LYS A 113 -4.19 14.90 4.69
CA LYS A 113 -5.57 14.75 5.19
C LYS A 113 -5.88 13.32 5.61
N PHE A 114 -5.19 12.33 5.06
CA PHE A 114 -5.39 10.91 5.37
C PHE A 114 -4.48 10.42 6.52
N HIS A 115 -3.50 11.21 6.96
CA HIS A 115 -2.60 10.81 8.05
C HIS A 115 -3.20 11.10 9.44
N PRO A 116 -3.33 10.09 10.32
CA PRO A 116 -3.78 10.29 11.67
C PRO A 116 -2.68 10.89 12.55
N ARG A 117 -3.07 11.89 13.34
CA ARG A 117 -2.17 12.66 14.22
C ARG A 117 -1.43 11.76 15.22
N ASN A 118 -2.14 10.83 15.86
CA ASN A 118 -1.62 10.00 16.96
C ASN A 118 -1.17 8.59 16.53
N GLY A 119 -0.93 8.39 15.23
CA GLY A 119 -0.69 7.05 14.68
C GLY A 119 -1.99 6.45 14.18
N TRP A 120 -1.88 5.49 13.29
CA TRP A 120 -3.01 4.84 12.68
C TRP A 120 -3.57 3.77 13.60
N THR A 121 -4.88 3.82 13.78
CA THR A 121 -5.68 2.73 14.32
C THR A 121 -6.16 1.82 13.19
N TYR A 122 -6.73 0.66 13.56
CA TYR A 122 -7.47 -0.21 12.64
C TYR A 122 -8.43 0.58 11.77
N THR A 123 -9.26 1.40 12.41
CA THR A 123 -10.33 2.14 11.77
C THR A 123 -9.79 3.18 10.79
N ASP A 124 -8.72 3.89 11.16
CA ASP A 124 -8.13 4.92 10.32
C ASP A 124 -7.70 4.35 8.97
N TYR A 125 -7.04 3.19 8.96
CA TYR A 125 -6.54 2.56 7.74
C TYR A 125 -7.64 2.23 6.72
N PHE A 126 -8.80 1.77 7.20
CA PHE A 126 -9.96 1.51 6.34
C PHE A 126 -10.66 2.80 5.92
N LEU A 127 -10.79 3.76 6.83
CA LEU A 127 -11.44 5.03 6.56
C LEU A 127 -10.69 5.87 5.53
N ALA A 128 -9.35 5.90 5.57
CA ALA A 128 -8.55 6.61 4.57
C ALA A 128 -8.79 6.08 3.15
N ALA A 129 -8.79 4.75 2.98
CA ALA A 129 -9.05 4.14 1.67
C ALA A 129 -10.49 4.41 1.17
N ALA A 130 -11.47 4.49 2.07
CA ALA A 130 -12.84 4.85 1.74
C ALA A 130 -12.99 6.34 1.40
N GLN A 131 -12.32 7.21 2.15
CA GLN A 131 -12.33 8.66 1.94
C GLN A 131 -11.68 9.04 0.61
N MET A 132 -10.54 8.44 0.26
CA MET A 132 -9.90 8.62 -1.06
C MET A 132 -10.83 8.28 -2.23
N LYS A 133 -11.67 7.24 -2.08
CA LYS A 133 -12.67 6.89 -3.11
C LYS A 133 -13.78 7.93 -3.20
N LYS A 134 -14.21 8.49 -2.07
CA LYS A 134 -15.27 9.50 -2.02
C LYS A 134 -14.82 10.83 -2.61
N GLU A 135 -13.65 11.32 -2.23
CA GLU A 135 -13.11 12.60 -2.72
C GLU A 135 -12.91 12.56 -4.24
N ARG A 136 -12.45 11.43 -4.78
CA ARG A 136 -12.34 11.23 -6.23
C ARG A 136 -13.67 11.09 -6.96
N ALA A 137 -14.72 10.60 -6.29
CA ALA A 137 -16.05 10.51 -6.90
C ALA A 137 -16.80 11.85 -6.88
N ALA A 138 -16.33 12.81 -6.09
CA ALA A 138 -16.93 14.13 -5.90
C ALA A 138 -16.31 15.23 -6.79
N GLY A 139 -15.20 14.93 -7.48
CA GLY A 139 -14.56 15.79 -8.49
C GLY A 139 -14.64 15.18 -9.89
#